data_AF-A0A7S0UZ36-F1
#
_entry.id   AF-A0A7S0UZ36-F1
#
_cell.length_a   1.000
_cell.length_b   1.000
_cell.length_c   1.000
_cell.angle_alpha   90.00
_cell.angle_beta   90.00
_cell.angle_gamma   90.00
#
_symmetry.space_group_name_H-M   'P 1'
#
loop_
_entity.id
_entity.type
_entity.pdbx_description
1 polymer ?
#
loop_
_entity_poly.entity_id
_entity_poly.type
_entity_poly.pdbx_seq_one_letter_code
_entity_poly.pdbx_strand_id
1 'polypeptide(L)'
;VGWAYAIPGAGGAPVAQANAQYMLLDWTPARGEEGSSHSVCVTARQARPPHAETVRCWQVRVARCHYCLTGQETLAQVASRFGTTWLQLWAANSQPRLERDGSLHEKRWTDVSDPHRLAEGGKGLISLGPVYHARQGDSLDSLATRFNTRVQDIRELNPDLAGTSIVIGQELCIVPGICPREG
;
A
#
# COMPACT_ATOMS: atom_id res chain seq x y z
N VAL A 1 -13.94 29.71 22.56
CA VAL A 1 -12.91 30.21 23.51
C VAL A 1 -11.70 29.30 23.35
N GLY A 2 -10.57 29.84 22.92
CA GLY A 2 -9.33 29.08 22.70
C GLY A 2 -8.38 29.85 21.78
N TRP A 3 -7.27 30.32 22.33
CA TRP A 3 -6.30 31.24 21.72
C TRP A 3 -5.14 30.49 21.06
N ALA A 4 -4.55 31.07 20.02
CA ALA A 4 -3.16 30.81 19.64
C ALA A 4 -2.45 32.13 19.27
N TYR A 5 -1.25 32.28 19.83
CA TYR A 5 -0.44 33.49 19.95
C TYR A 5 0.00 34.11 18.61
N ALA A 6 -0.01 35.45 18.56
CA ALA A 6 0.69 36.24 17.55
C ALA A 6 2.14 36.48 17.99
N ILE A 7 3.10 36.21 17.09
CA ILE A 7 4.48 36.72 17.22
C ILE A 7 4.50 38.13 16.59
N PRO A 8 4.92 39.18 17.31
CA PRO A 8 4.98 40.53 16.74
C PRO A 8 6.32 40.72 16.02
N GLY A 9 6.26 41.11 14.73
CA GLY A 9 7.42 41.73 14.06
C GLY A 9 7.84 41.14 12.71
N ALA A 10 6.97 41.24 11.72
CA ALA A 10 7.35 41.52 10.33
C ALA A 10 6.08 41.94 9.59
N GLY A 11 6.08 43.16 9.02
CA GLY A 11 4.95 43.72 8.30
C GLY A 11 4.58 42.88 7.08
N GLY A 12 3.61 41.99 7.27
CA GLY A 12 2.84 41.36 6.22
C GLY A 12 1.40 41.35 6.70
N ALA A 13 0.48 41.86 5.88
CA ALA A 13 -0.95 41.79 6.16
C ALA A 13 -1.32 40.34 6.58
N PRO A 14 -2.25 40.15 7.54
CA PRO A 14 -2.74 38.81 7.83
C PRO A 14 -3.21 38.21 6.52
N VAL A 15 -2.57 37.11 6.09
CA VAL A 15 -3.09 36.28 5.01
C VAL A 15 -4.46 35.87 5.50
N ALA A 16 -5.50 36.47 4.94
CA ALA A 16 -6.87 36.09 5.21
C ALA A 16 -6.91 34.57 5.07
N GLN A 17 -7.34 33.88 6.13
CA GLN A 17 -7.61 32.45 6.07
C GLN A 17 -8.68 32.26 5.00
N ALA A 18 -8.24 32.03 3.76
CA ALA A 18 -9.12 31.67 2.67
C ALA A 18 -9.79 30.36 3.09
N ASN A 19 -11.11 30.30 3.03
CA ASN A 19 -11.87 29.07 3.22
C ASN A 19 -11.25 27.98 2.34
N ALA A 20 -10.48 27.07 2.94
CA ALA A 20 -9.73 26.08 2.19
C ALA A 20 -10.72 25.18 1.45
N GLN A 21 -10.78 25.32 0.13
CA GLN A 21 -11.51 24.40 -0.73
C GLN A 21 -10.69 23.14 -0.82
N TYR A 22 -11.24 22.02 -0.35
CA TYR A 22 -10.61 20.72 -0.48
C TYR A 22 -11.33 19.92 -1.57
N MET A 23 -10.57 19.05 -2.23
CA MET A 23 -11.10 18.04 -3.13
C MET A 23 -10.71 16.68 -2.56
N LEU A 24 -11.70 15.79 -2.41
CA LEU A 24 -11.45 14.41 -2.03
C LEU A 24 -11.15 13.61 -3.28
N LEU A 25 -10.01 12.95 -3.30
CA LEU A 25 -9.67 11.93 -4.28
C LEU A 25 -9.94 10.57 -3.67
N ASP A 26 -10.93 9.86 -4.20
CA ASP A 26 -11.16 8.45 -3.90
C ASP A 26 -10.73 7.62 -5.12
N TRP A 27 -9.74 6.76 -4.93
CA TRP A 27 -9.18 5.91 -5.96
C TRP A 27 -8.70 4.59 -5.36
N THR A 28 -9.04 3.49 -6.03
CA THR A 28 -8.57 2.16 -5.67
C THR A 28 -7.83 1.58 -6.88
N PRO A 29 -6.56 1.17 -6.74
CA PRO A 29 -5.83 0.54 -7.83
C PRO A 29 -6.48 -0.76 -8.26
N ALA A 30 -6.47 -1.03 -9.57
CA ALA A 30 -6.90 -2.30 -10.10
C ALA A 30 -5.84 -3.38 -9.84
N ARG A 31 -6.27 -4.64 -9.76
CA ARG A 31 -5.34 -5.79 -9.80
C ARG A 31 -4.55 -5.73 -11.11
N GLY A 32 -3.24 -5.88 -11.05
CA GLY A 32 -2.34 -5.63 -12.19
C GLY A 32 -1.49 -4.38 -12.01
N GLU A 33 -1.92 -3.44 -11.18
CA GLU A 33 -1.21 -2.18 -10.95
C GLU A 33 -0.20 -2.28 -9.80
N GLU A 34 0.03 -3.45 -9.21
CA GLU A 34 0.98 -3.62 -8.12
C GLU A 34 2.41 -3.21 -8.53
N GLY A 35 2.96 -2.19 -7.88
CA GLY A 35 4.26 -1.61 -8.21
C GLY A 35 4.23 -0.52 -9.28
N SER A 36 3.07 -0.17 -9.81
CA SER A 36 2.91 0.97 -10.71
C SER A 36 3.06 2.31 -9.97
N SER A 37 3.28 3.38 -10.73
CA SER A 37 3.26 4.76 -10.25
C SER A 37 2.29 5.56 -11.10
N HIS A 38 1.28 6.16 -10.48
CA HIS A 38 0.29 7.01 -11.14
C HIS A 38 0.55 8.48 -10.83
N SER A 39 0.49 9.33 -11.84
CA SER A 39 0.56 10.79 -11.67
C SER A 39 -0.84 11.35 -11.48
N VAL A 40 -1.12 11.89 -10.30
CA VAL A 40 -2.36 12.58 -10.00
C VAL A 40 -2.11 14.08 -9.98
N CYS A 41 -2.79 14.84 -10.83
CA CYS A 41 -2.64 16.28 -10.92
C CYS A 41 -3.93 17.00 -10.50
N VAL A 42 -3.80 17.98 -9.61
CA VAL A 42 -4.88 18.89 -9.21
C VAL A 42 -4.62 20.25 -9.84
N THR A 43 -5.65 20.78 -10.48
CA THR A 43 -5.63 22.12 -11.07
C THR A 43 -6.50 23.04 -10.23
N ALA A 44 -5.90 24.06 -9.64
CA ALA A 44 -6.65 25.11 -8.96
C ALA A 44 -6.82 26.28 -9.92
N ARG A 45 -8.08 26.73 -10.10
CA ARG A 45 -8.45 27.81 -11.01
C ARG A 45 -9.04 28.97 -10.24
N GLN A 46 -8.63 30.18 -10.59
CA GLN A 46 -9.19 31.39 -10.00
C GLN A 46 -10.62 31.61 -10.52
N ALA A 47 -11.58 31.69 -9.60
CA ALA A 47 -13.00 31.81 -9.92
C ALA A 47 -13.37 33.15 -10.57
N ARG A 48 -12.56 34.20 -10.38
CA ARG A 48 -12.79 35.55 -10.93
C ARG A 48 -11.67 35.94 -11.89
N PRO A 49 -11.95 36.79 -12.89
CA PRO A 49 -10.93 37.32 -13.77
C PRO A 49 -9.85 38.13 -13.00
N PRO A 50 -8.58 38.07 -13.41
CA PRO A 50 -8.05 37.21 -14.47
C PRO A 50 -8.05 35.73 -14.03
N HIS A 51 -8.41 34.81 -14.92
CA HIS A 51 -8.44 33.38 -14.61
C HIS A 51 -7.01 32.81 -14.55
N ALA A 52 -6.35 32.94 -13.41
CA ALA A 52 -5.08 32.26 -13.16
C ALA A 52 -5.32 30.78 -12.84
N GLU A 53 -4.45 29.90 -13.34
CA GLU A 53 -4.46 28.47 -13.03
C GLU A 53 -3.11 28.04 -12.46
N THR A 54 -3.14 27.10 -11.51
CA THR A 54 -1.94 26.43 -11.00
C THR A 54 -2.17 24.93 -10.96
N VAL A 55 -1.16 24.18 -11.37
CA VAL A 55 -1.19 22.71 -11.39
C VAL A 55 -0.18 22.18 -10.38
N ARG A 56 -0.62 21.20 -9.60
CA ARG A 56 0.25 20.42 -8.72
C ARG A 56 0.01 18.95 -8.98
N CYS A 57 1.09 18.19 -9.12
CA CYS A 57 1.03 16.76 -9.37
C CYS A 57 1.75 15.99 -8.26
N TRP A 58 1.20 14.84 -7.90
CA TRP A 58 1.77 13.89 -6.96
C TRP A 58 1.89 12.53 -7.62
N GLN A 59 2.95 11.81 -7.27
CA GLN A 59 3.11 10.42 -7.67
C GLN A 59 2.51 9.53 -6.59
N VAL A 60 1.54 8.72 -6.99
CA VAL A 60 0.90 7.70 -6.14
C VAL A 60 1.44 6.35 -6.57
N ARG A 61 2.27 5.75 -5.72
CA ARG A 61 2.82 4.41 -5.95
C ARG A 61 1.90 3.36 -5.36
N VAL A 62 1.53 2.36 -6.17
CA VAL A 62 0.80 1.19 -5.69
C VAL A 62 1.80 0.23 -5.06
N ALA A 63 1.68 0.00 -3.77
CA ALA A 63 2.61 -0.86 -3.05
C ALA A 63 2.41 -2.32 -3.44
N ARG A 64 3.49 -3.02 -3.84
CA ARG A 64 3.48 -4.48 -3.98
C ARG A 64 3.28 -5.16 -2.63
N CYS A 65 2.73 -6.37 -2.63
CA CYS A 65 2.46 -7.16 -1.41
C CYS A 65 1.51 -6.55 -0.39
N HIS A 66 0.63 -5.65 -0.82
CA HIS A 66 -0.39 -5.13 0.07
C HIS A 66 -1.79 -5.36 -0.50
N TYR A 67 -2.76 -5.51 0.39
CA TYR A 67 -4.16 -5.69 0.03
C TYR A 67 -5.04 -4.77 0.88
N CYS A 68 -5.91 -4.01 0.22
CA CYS A 68 -6.93 -3.20 0.88
C CYS A 68 -8.14 -4.08 1.21
N LEU A 69 -8.40 -4.28 2.49
CA LEU A 69 -9.60 -4.97 2.95
C LEU A 69 -10.85 -4.12 2.68
N THR A 70 -11.92 -4.80 2.28
CA THR A 70 -13.19 -4.17 1.87
C THR A 70 -14.15 -3.91 3.04
N GLY A 71 -13.89 -4.46 4.22
CA GLY A 71 -14.76 -4.37 5.40
C GLY A 71 -15.72 -5.56 5.60
N GLN A 72 -15.82 -6.46 4.61
CA GLN A 72 -16.69 -7.64 4.70
C GLN A 72 -15.91 -8.96 4.66
N GLU A 73 -14.59 -8.87 4.51
CA GLU A 73 -13.70 -10.03 4.38
C GLU A 73 -13.02 -10.33 5.71
N THR A 74 -12.83 -11.63 5.97
CA THR A 74 -11.99 -12.16 7.06
C THR A 74 -10.57 -12.43 6.56
N LEU A 75 -9.58 -12.50 7.46
CA LEU A 75 -8.23 -12.93 7.11
C LEU A 75 -8.22 -14.32 6.46
N ALA A 76 -9.12 -15.22 6.84
CA ALA A 76 -9.22 -16.56 6.24
C ALA A 76 -9.66 -16.50 4.76
N GLN A 77 -10.64 -15.65 4.43
CA GLN A 77 -11.07 -15.45 3.04
C GLN A 77 -9.95 -14.82 2.20
N VAL A 78 -9.24 -13.82 2.74
CA VAL A 78 -8.10 -13.21 2.05
C VAL A 78 -6.94 -14.20 1.90
N ALA A 79 -6.65 -14.98 2.93
CA ALA A 79 -5.60 -16.00 2.89
C ALA A 79 -5.87 -17.07 1.83
N SER A 80 -7.12 -17.55 1.75
CA SER A 80 -7.55 -18.49 0.72
C SER A 80 -7.33 -17.94 -0.69
N ARG A 81 -7.65 -16.66 -0.92
CA ARG A 81 -7.45 -15.99 -2.21
C ARG A 81 -5.98 -15.95 -2.65
N PHE A 82 -5.06 -15.74 -1.72
CA PHE A 82 -3.65 -15.56 -2.04
C PHE A 82 -2.80 -16.81 -1.82
N GLY A 83 -3.44 -17.97 -1.64
CA GLY A 83 -2.73 -19.21 -1.36
C GLY A 83 -1.80 -19.02 -0.16
N THR A 84 -2.35 -18.64 0.99
CA THR A 84 -1.63 -18.53 2.27
C THR A 84 -2.53 -18.94 3.43
N THR A 85 -2.08 -18.72 4.67
CA THR A 85 -2.87 -18.98 5.88
C THR A 85 -3.23 -17.68 6.57
N TRP A 86 -4.36 -17.66 7.26
CA TRP A 86 -4.75 -16.50 8.07
C TRP A 86 -3.69 -16.19 9.14
N LEU A 87 -3.01 -17.22 9.66
CA LEU A 87 -1.95 -17.09 10.66
C LEU A 87 -0.73 -16.37 10.10
N GLN A 88 -0.36 -16.67 8.84
CA GLN A 88 0.75 -16.00 8.18
C GLN A 88 0.43 -14.53 7.88
N LEU A 89 -0.79 -14.23 7.43
CA LEU A 89 -1.24 -12.85 7.27
C LEU A 89 -1.25 -12.13 8.62
N TRP A 90 -1.77 -12.77 9.67
CA TRP A 90 -1.78 -12.20 11.01
C TRP A 90 -0.36 -11.90 11.51
N ALA A 91 0.56 -12.87 11.41
CA ALA A 91 1.95 -12.71 11.83
C ALA A 91 2.71 -11.63 11.03
N ALA A 92 2.39 -11.44 9.75
CA ALA A 92 2.98 -10.39 8.92
C ALA A 92 2.50 -8.97 9.30
N ASN A 93 1.42 -8.86 10.06
CA ASN A 93 0.76 -7.59 10.41
C ASN A 93 0.62 -7.37 11.93
N SER A 94 1.12 -8.28 12.77
CA SER A 94 1.00 -8.21 14.24
C SER A 94 2.08 -7.38 14.92
N GLN A 95 3.12 -6.96 14.18
CA GLN A 95 4.21 -6.13 14.68
C GLN A 95 4.12 -4.70 14.13
N PRO A 96 4.49 -3.67 14.92
CA PRO A 96 4.63 -2.32 14.40
C PRO A 96 5.69 -2.30 13.29
N ARG A 97 5.36 -1.72 12.14
CA ARG A 97 6.33 -1.56 11.05
C ARG A 97 7.33 -0.46 11.43
N LEU A 98 8.61 -0.83 11.52
CA LEU A 98 9.70 0.14 11.57
C LEU A 98 9.89 0.72 10.17
N GLU A 99 9.64 2.02 10.01
CA GLU A 99 9.86 2.70 8.74
C GLU A 99 11.37 2.84 8.46
N ARG A 100 11.74 3.10 7.19
CA ARG A 100 13.15 3.24 6.78
C ARG A 100 13.88 4.37 7.51
N ASP A 101 13.15 5.38 7.99
CA ASP A 101 13.66 6.51 8.76
C ASP A 101 13.78 6.22 10.27
N GLY A 102 13.48 4.99 10.71
CA GLY A 102 13.51 4.59 12.11
C GLY A 102 12.30 5.06 12.92
N SER A 103 11.29 5.68 12.29
CA SER A 103 10.05 6.04 12.97
C SER A 103 9.16 4.81 13.17
N LEU A 104 8.56 4.72 14.37
CA LEU A 104 7.49 3.79 14.67
C LEU A 104 6.17 4.49 14.34
N HIS A 105 5.56 4.13 13.22
CA HIS A 105 4.24 4.64 12.88
C HIS A 105 3.18 3.70 13.47
N GLU A 106 2.65 4.09 14.63
CA GLU A 106 1.73 3.27 15.43
C GLU A 106 0.40 2.95 14.72
N LYS A 107 0.02 3.71 13.67
CA LYS A 107 -1.34 3.66 13.11
C LYS A 107 -1.43 3.91 11.59
N ARG A 108 -0.60 3.24 10.79
CA ARG A 108 -0.82 3.21 9.32
C ARG A 108 -1.59 1.96 8.86
N TRP A 109 -1.68 0.95 9.74
CA TRP A 109 -2.16 -0.39 9.43
C TRP A 109 -3.38 -0.69 10.31
N THR A 110 -4.34 -1.47 9.80
CA THR A 110 -5.45 -2.00 10.61
C THR A 110 -4.89 -2.65 11.86
N ASP A 111 -5.49 -2.39 13.02
CA ASP A 111 -5.16 -3.16 14.21
C ASP A 111 -5.61 -4.61 13.97
N VAL A 112 -4.63 -5.46 13.67
CA VAL A 112 -4.79 -6.90 13.48
C VAL A 112 -4.38 -7.63 14.77
N SER A 113 -4.26 -6.97 15.93
CA SER A 113 -3.85 -7.62 17.17
C SER A 113 -4.78 -8.76 17.60
N ASP A 114 -6.07 -8.64 17.29
CA ASP A 114 -7.06 -9.71 17.44
C ASP A 114 -7.28 -10.44 16.08
N PRO A 115 -6.83 -11.70 15.94
CA PRO A 115 -7.03 -12.46 14.71
C PRO A 115 -8.51 -12.74 14.38
N HIS A 116 -9.40 -12.62 15.37
CA HIS A 116 -10.84 -12.80 15.20
C HIS A 116 -11.58 -11.47 14.93
N ARG A 117 -10.93 -10.32 15.12
CA ARG A 117 -11.53 -8.99 14.94
C ARG A 117 -10.57 -8.06 14.20
N LEU A 118 -10.81 -7.92 12.89
CA LEU A 118 -10.15 -6.88 12.11
C LEU A 118 -10.74 -5.52 12.52
N ALA A 119 -9.92 -4.62 13.07
CA ALA A 119 -10.36 -3.30 13.51
C ALA A 119 -11.05 -2.49 12.38
N GLU A 120 -11.89 -1.53 12.77
CA GLU A 120 -12.67 -0.66 11.86
C GLU A 120 -13.63 -1.43 10.94
N GLY A 121 -14.17 -2.56 11.41
CA GLY A 121 -15.06 -3.39 10.63
C GLY A 121 -14.37 -3.98 9.41
N GLY A 122 -13.08 -4.31 9.51
CA GLY A 122 -12.32 -4.98 8.46
C GLY A 122 -11.88 -4.10 7.29
N LYS A 123 -11.76 -2.78 7.47
CA LYS A 123 -11.25 -1.88 6.42
C LYS A 123 -9.81 -1.49 6.70
N GLY A 124 -8.97 -1.60 5.67
CA GLY A 124 -7.62 -1.03 5.68
C GLY A 124 -6.59 -1.92 5.01
N LEU A 125 -5.34 -1.47 5.03
CA LEU A 125 -4.26 -2.11 4.28
C LEU A 125 -3.62 -3.21 5.12
N ILE A 126 -3.42 -4.39 4.55
CA ILE A 126 -2.63 -5.47 5.15
C ILE A 126 -1.47 -5.87 4.24
N SER A 127 -0.38 -6.33 4.84
CA SER A 127 0.74 -6.96 4.16
C SER A 127 0.45 -8.42 3.88
N LEU A 128 0.66 -8.85 2.64
CA LEU A 128 0.54 -10.25 2.22
C LEU A 128 1.84 -11.02 2.49
N GLY A 129 2.98 -10.34 2.45
CA GLY A 129 4.30 -10.95 2.52
C GLY A 129 5.42 -9.96 2.20
N PRO A 130 6.68 -10.41 2.23
CA PRO A 130 7.83 -9.57 1.89
C PRO A 130 7.90 -9.28 0.38
N VAL A 131 8.46 -8.12 0.05
CA VAL A 131 8.93 -7.81 -1.30
C VAL A 131 10.33 -8.38 -1.46
N TYR A 132 10.52 -9.23 -2.47
CA TYR A 132 11.79 -9.85 -2.83
C TYR A 132 12.40 -9.15 -4.04
N HIS A 133 13.66 -8.74 -3.96
CA HIS A 133 14.42 -8.21 -5.09
C HIS A 133 15.10 -9.35 -5.84
N ALA A 134 14.69 -9.57 -7.08
CA ALA A 134 15.20 -10.63 -7.92
C ALA A 134 16.72 -10.52 -8.13
N ARG A 135 17.39 -11.66 -8.12
CA ARG A 135 18.84 -11.81 -8.25
C ARG A 135 19.18 -12.50 -9.56
N GLN A 136 20.46 -12.44 -9.92
CA GLN A 136 20.97 -13.16 -11.08
C GLN A 136 20.70 -14.67 -10.93
N GLY A 137 20.10 -15.26 -11.95
CA GLY A 137 19.77 -16.69 -11.98
C GLY A 137 18.43 -17.06 -11.33
N ASP A 138 17.67 -16.09 -10.80
CA ASP A 138 16.32 -16.36 -10.31
C ASP A 138 15.37 -16.69 -11.48
N SER A 139 14.59 -17.76 -11.31
CA SER A 139 13.48 -18.15 -12.17
C SER A 139 12.26 -18.39 -11.31
N LEU A 140 11.07 -18.45 -11.91
CA LEU A 140 9.86 -18.76 -11.14
C LEU A 140 9.97 -20.12 -10.45
N ASP A 141 10.55 -21.11 -11.11
CA ASP A 141 10.76 -22.45 -10.54
C ASP A 141 11.75 -22.42 -9.38
N SER A 142 12.89 -21.73 -9.51
CA SER A 142 13.88 -21.66 -8.44
C SER A 142 13.36 -20.89 -7.22
N LEU A 143 12.58 -19.82 -7.45
CA LEU A 143 11.91 -19.08 -6.38
C LEU A 143 10.80 -19.91 -5.72
N ALA A 144 10.00 -20.63 -6.50
CA ALA A 144 8.96 -21.52 -5.99
C ALA A 144 9.55 -22.59 -5.06
N THR A 145 10.61 -23.27 -5.49
CA THR A 145 11.34 -24.24 -4.65
C THR A 145 11.93 -23.58 -3.41
N ARG A 146 12.61 -22.43 -3.57
CA ARG A 146 13.29 -21.74 -2.46
C ARG A 146 12.35 -21.25 -1.37
N PHE A 147 11.18 -20.74 -1.76
CA PHE A 147 10.20 -20.18 -0.84
C PHE A 147 9.08 -21.15 -0.48
N ASN A 148 9.21 -22.42 -0.89
CA ASN A 148 8.20 -23.45 -0.66
C ASN A 148 6.79 -22.99 -1.10
N THR A 149 6.69 -22.42 -2.29
CA THR A 149 5.44 -21.92 -2.88
C THR A 149 5.27 -22.47 -4.30
N ARG A 150 4.18 -22.13 -4.99
CA ARG A 150 3.93 -22.59 -6.36
C ARG A 150 4.23 -21.49 -7.37
N VAL A 151 4.69 -21.86 -8.55
CA VAL A 151 4.87 -20.93 -9.68
C VAL A 151 3.59 -20.15 -9.98
N GLN A 152 2.44 -20.83 -9.91
CA GLN A 152 1.13 -20.20 -10.08
C GLN A 152 0.86 -19.15 -9.01
N ASP A 153 1.08 -19.46 -7.73
CA ASP A 153 0.87 -18.52 -6.62
C ASP A 153 1.77 -17.27 -6.79
N ILE A 154 3.02 -17.44 -7.24
CA ILE A 154 3.91 -16.30 -7.56
C ILE A 154 3.34 -15.47 -8.71
N ARG A 155 2.84 -16.08 -9.79
CA ARG A 155 2.27 -15.33 -10.93
C ARG A 155 0.99 -14.59 -10.56
N GLU A 156 0.13 -15.18 -9.74
CA GLU A 156 -1.11 -14.55 -9.28
C GLU A 156 -0.86 -13.29 -8.42
N LEU A 157 0.25 -13.29 -7.68
CA LEU A 157 0.72 -12.15 -6.89
C LEU A 157 1.52 -11.12 -7.70
N ASN A 158 2.00 -11.49 -8.89
CA ASN A 158 2.81 -10.67 -9.77
C ASN A 158 2.26 -10.72 -11.20
N PRO A 159 1.08 -10.12 -11.43
CA PRO A 159 0.41 -10.15 -12.74
C PRO A 159 1.26 -9.55 -13.87
N ASP A 160 2.22 -8.67 -13.55
CA ASP A 160 3.19 -8.11 -14.48
C ASP A 160 4.22 -9.14 -15.02
N LEU A 161 4.32 -10.31 -14.40
CA LEU A 161 5.16 -11.43 -14.86
C LEU A 161 4.50 -12.33 -15.91
N ALA A 162 3.24 -12.09 -16.28
CA ALA A 162 2.51 -12.96 -17.19
C ALA A 162 3.19 -13.01 -18.58
N GLY A 163 4.01 -14.04 -18.80
CA GLY A 163 4.73 -14.27 -20.07
C GLY A 163 6.10 -13.61 -20.18
N THR A 164 6.62 -13.02 -19.10
CA THR A 164 7.94 -12.35 -19.08
C THR A 164 8.94 -13.11 -18.21
N SER A 165 10.22 -12.99 -18.56
CA SER A 165 11.33 -13.46 -17.72
C SER A 165 11.57 -12.50 -16.55
N ILE A 166 11.94 -13.04 -15.40
CA ILE A 166 12.32 -12.23 -14.23
C ILE A 166 13.58 -11.43 -14.56
N VAL A 167 13.54 -10.11 -14.29
CA VAL A 167 14.67 -9.20 -14.48
C VAL A 167 15.41 -9.02 -13.15
N ILE A 168 16.74 -8.95 -13.19
CA ILE A 168 17.56 -8.69 -11.99
C ILE A 168 17.14 -7.34 -11.38
N GLY A 169 16.94 -7.32 -10.07
CA GLY A 169 16.49 -6.16 -9.30
C GLY A 169 14.98 -5.94 -9.32
N GLN A 170 14.21 -6.71 -10.10
CA GLN A 170 12.76 -6.61 -10.12
C GLN A 170 12.17 -6.94 -8.74
N GLU A 171 11.23 -6.10 -8.30
CA GLU A 171 10.50 -6.30 -7.05
C GLU A 171 9.38 -7.31 -7.26
N LEU A 172 9.42 -8.41 -6.53
CA LEU A 172 8.46 -9.49 -6.60
C LEU A 172 7.73 -9.64 -5.28
N CYS A 173 6.42 -9.85 -5.34
CA CYS A 173 5.67 -10.28 -4.19
C CYS A 173 5.73 -11.79 -4.02
N ILE A 174 6.30 -12.24 -2.91
CA ILE A 174 6.44 -13.68 -2.64
C ILE A 174 5.84 -13.97 -1.28
N VAL A 175 4.91 -14.93 -1.26
CA VAL A 175 4.31 -15.44 -0.03
C VAL A 175 4.89 -16.85 0.22
N PRO A 176 5.79 -17.01 1.21
CA PRO A 176 6.40 -18.30 1.50
C PRO A 176 5.37 -19.30 2.02
N GLY A 177 5.48 -20.57 1.65
CA GLY A 177 4.65 -21.62 2.24
C GLY A 177 5.22 -22.10 3.57
N ILE A 178 4.47 -21.89 4.65
CA ILE A 178 4.85 -22.37 6.01
C ILE A 178 4.41 -23.80 6.29
N CYS A 179 3.45 -24.34 5.53
CA CYS A 179 2.98 -25.72 5.65
C CYS A 179 3.03 -26.38 4.27
N PRO A 180 3.46 -27.64 4.16
CA PRO A 180 3.23 -28.41 2.94
C PRO A 180 1.73 -28.40 2.66
N ARG A 181 1.32 -27.87 1.51
CA ARG A 181 -0.05 -28.09 1.03
C ARG A 181 -0.13 -29.55 0.61
N GLU A 182 -1.00 -30.32 1.25
CA GLU A 182 -1.33 -31.65 0.75
C GLU A 182 -1.88 -31.48 -0.68
N GLY A 183 -1.33 -32.26 -1.61
CA GLY A 183 -1.54 -32.13 -3.05
C GLY A 183 -2.93 -32.51 -3.52
#